data_AF-D9Q326-F1
#
_entry.id   AF-D9Q326-F1
#
_cell.length_a   1.000
_cell.length_b   1.000
_cell.length_c   1.000
_cell.angle_alpha   90.00
_cell.angle_beta   90.00
_cell.angle_gamma   90.00
#
_symmetry.space_group_name_H-M   'P 1'
#
loop_
_entity.id
_entity.type
_entity.pdbx_description
1 polymer ?
#
loop_
_entity_poly.entity_id
_entity_poly.type
_entity_poly.pdbx_seq_one_letter_code
_entity_poly.pdbx_strand_id
1 'polypeptide(L)'
;MDALPRVDIGMYLVEFANIFTLSRQELMSLRDWALASGAVLVTSPSIVSVSTASGPVRLAVGVGSLISSEKPPIRWLQITSHDWVDGCPSGSKEPNYHVADSGDIKVKGVAVAIDYRDPPSLMANSMRSEAMLRSQTEGQPLLVIVDDETGKQWPLMTLREGAYEINAAEGKVRDLLEYAASLYSSCPSGV
;
A
#
# COMPACT_ATOMS: atom_id res chain seq x y z
N MET A 1 -0.29 -20.52 -11.44
CA MET A 1 0.63 -19.37 -11.46
C MET A 1 -0.04 -18.35 -12.33
N ASP A 2 -0.66 -17.33 -11.73
CA ASP A 2 -1.14 -16.21 -12.50
C ASP A 2 0.06 -15.53 -13.16
N ALA A 3 -0.09 -15.15 -14.42
CA ALA A 3 0.99 -14.48 -15.14
C ALA A 3 1.27 -13.13 -14.46
N LEU A 4 2.55 -12.83 -14.22
CA LEU A 4 2.97 -11.51 -13.74
C LEU A 4 2.38 -10.41 -14.64
N PRO A 5 1.98 -9.25 -14.12
CA PRO A 5 1.60 -8.15 -14.99
C PRO A 5 2.76 -7.70 -15.89
N ARG A 6 2.50 -7.64 -17.19
CA ARG A 6 3.40 -7.03 -18.16
C ARG A 6 3.26 -5.51 -18.08
N VAL A 7 4.38 -4.82 -18.06
CA VAL A 7 4.47 -3.37 -18.16
C VAL A 7 5.08 -3.01 -19.51
N ASP A 8 4.45 -2.09 -20.22
CA ASP A 8 4.81 -1.71 -21.57
C ASP A 8 5.31 -0.26 -21.66
N ILE A 9 6.04 0.01 -22.75
CA ILE A 9 6.54 1.35 -23.07
C ILE A 9 5.39 2.36 -23.11
N GLY A 10 5.61 3.52 -22.49
CA GLY A 10 4.65 4.61 -22.47
C GLY A 10 3.68 4.59 -21.28
N MET A 11 3.64 3.51 -20.50
CA MET A 11 2.92 3.45 -19.22
C MET A 11 3.52 4.42 -18.19
N TYR A 12 2.75 4.73 -17.17
CA TYR A 12 3.07 5.67 -16.10
C TYR A 12 3.36 4.92 -14.80
N LEU A 13 4.52 5.17 -14.20
CA LEU A 13 4.90 4.71 -12.86
C LEU A 13 4.68 5.84 -11.85
N VAL A 14 3.90 5.56 -10.81
CA VAL A 14 3.86 6.34 -9.57
C VAL A 14 4.67 5.60 -8.53
N GLU A 15 5.82 6.16 -8.15
CA GLU A 15 6.70 5.56 -7.15
C GLU A 15 6.19 5.83 -5.72
N PHE A 16 6.32 4.84 -4.85
CA PHE A 16 5.83 4.84 -3.46
C PHE A 16 6.27 6.05 -2.62
N ALA A 17 7.49 6.58 -2.78
CA ALA A 17 7.91 7.77 -2.05
C ALA A 17 7.04 9.01 -2.37
N ASN A 18 6.49 9.11 -3.59
CA ASN A 18 5.52 10.17 -3.90
C ASN A 18 4.17 9.93 -3.20
N ILE A 19 3.76 8.67 -3.03
CA ILE A 19 2.52 8.26 -2.35
C ILE A 19 2.63 8.52 -0.84
N PHE A 20 3.78 8.18 -0.27
CA PHE A 20 4.05 8.33 1.16
C PHE A 20 3.89 9.78 1.64
N THR A 21 4.19 10.77 0.79
CA THR A 21 4.11 12.19 1.16
C THR A 21 2.72 12.82 1.02
N LEU A 22 1.75 12.11 0.44
CA LEU A 22 0.42 12.65 0.15
C LEU A 22 -0.41 12.91 1.41
N SER A 23 -1.29 13.90 1.36
CA SER A 23 -2.38 14.07 2.32
C SER A 23 -3.42 12.95 2.19
N ARG A 24 -4.32 12.81 3.18
CA ARG A 24 -5.44 11.85 3.11
C ARG A 24 -6.28 12.06 1.85
N GLN A 25 -6.61 13.31 1.53
CA GLN A 25 -7.45 13.63 0.36
C GLN A 25 -6.77 13.19 -0.95
N GLU A 26 -5.47 13.47 -1.10
CA GLU A 26 -4.70 13.06 -2.27
C GLU A 26 -4.55 11.54 -2.35
N LEU A 27 -4.35 10.85 -1.21
CA LEU A 27 -4.30 9.39 -1.14
C LEU A 27 -5.62 8.76 -1.60
N MET A 28 -6.75 9.26 -1.10
CA MET A 28 -8.07 8.72 -1.49
C MET A 28 -8.38 9.02 -2.96
N SER A 29 -8.02 10.20 -3.45
CA SER A 29 -8.15 10.53 -4.88
C SER A 29 -7.28 9.63 -5.76
N LEU A 30 -6.05 9.30 -5.34
CA LEU A 30 -5.18 8.38 -6.05
C LEU A 30 -5.72 6.95 -6.01
N ARG A 31 -6.24 6.50 -4.85
CA ARG A 31 -6.91 5.21 -4.70
C ARG A 31 -8.05 5.06 -5.69
N ASP A 32 -8.96 6.03 -5.71
CA ASP A 32 -10.15 5.98 -6.56
C ASP A 32 -9.77 5.93 -8.04
N TRP A 33 -8.76 6.72 -8.44
CA TRP A 33 -8.19 6.65 -9.78
C TRP A 33 -7.60 5.26 -10.07
N ALA A 34 -6.80 4.70 -9.17
CA ALA A 34 -6.13 3.41 -9.38
C ALA A 34 -7.12 2.24 -9.50
N LEU A 35 -8.18 2.25 -8.68
CA LEU A 35 -9.30 1.31 -8.77
C LEU A 35 -10.04 1.45 -10.11
N ALA A 36 -10.33 2.67 -10.55
CA ALA A 36 -11.06 2.91 -11.79
C ALA A 36 -10.25 2.58 -13.04
N SER A 37 -8.95 2.87 -13.06
CA SER A 37 -8.09 2.64 -14.23
C SER A 37 -7.56 1.20 -14.32
N GLY A 38 -7.81 0.36 -13.31
CA GLY A 38 -7.20 -0.96 -13.23
C GLY A 38 -5.67 -0.92 -13.07
N ALA A 39 -5.14 0.09 -12.35
CA ALA A 39 -3.70 0.25 -12.20
C ALA A 39 -3.08 -1.00 -11.55
N VAL A 40 -1.87 -1.36 -11.98
CA VAL A 40 -1.10 -2.44 -11.37
C VAL A 40 -0.49 -1.92 -10.07
N LEU A 41 -0.96 -2.47 -8.94
CA LEU A 41 -0.32 -2.33 -7.64
C LEU A 41 0.90 -3.24 -7.59
N VAL A 42 2.09 -2.67 -7.34
CA VAL A 42 3.32 -3.44 -7.14
C VAL A 42 3.31 -4.05 -5.74
N THR A 43 3.37 -5.39 -5.68
CA THR A 43 3.22 -6.18 -4.44
C THR A 43 4.54 -6.75 -3.94
N SER A 44 5.56 -6.83 -4.79
CA SER A 44 6.94 -7.17 -4.40
C SER A 44 7.97 -6.24 -5.07
N PRO A 45 9.18 -6.08 -4.48
CA PRO A 45 10.23 -5.26 -5.08
C PRO A 45 10.50 -5.66 -6.52
N SER A 46 10.34 -4.71 -7.44
CA SER A 46 10.46 -4.92 -8.89
C SER A 46 11.47 -3.95 -9.50
N ILE A 47 11.87 -4.17 -10.75
CA ILE A 47 12.75 -3.24 -11.49
C ILE A 47 12.11 -2.90 -12.82
N VAL A 48 12.04 -1.61 -13.15
CA VAL A 48 11.54 -1.12 -14.45
C VAL A 48 12.46 -0.04 -15.01
N SER A 49 12.49 0.15 -16.33
CA SER A 49 13.22 1.28 -16.91
C SER A 49 12.32 2.49 -17.13
N VAL A 50 12.72 3.65 -16.63
CA VAL A 50 11.97 4.90 -16.70
C VAL A 50 12.74 6.03 -17.37
N SER A 51 12.01 6.96 -17.97
CA SER A 51 12.55 8.20 -18.51
C SER A 51 12.82 9.21 -17.39
N THR A 52 14.00 9.82 -17.41
CA THR A 52 14.37 10.93 -16.52
C THR A 52 14.98 12.07 -17.33
N ALA A 53 15.18 13.23 -16.69
CA ALA A 53 15.85 14.37 -17.30
C ALA A 53 17.29 14.05 -17.76
N SER A 54 17.94 13.03 -17.19
CA SER A 54 19.30 12.60 -17.56
C SER A 54 19.32 11.42 -18.55
N GLY A 55 18.15 10.99 -19.03
CA GLY A 55 17.97 9.82 -19.89
C GLY A 55 17.33 8.62 -19.16
N PRO A 56 17.20 7.48 -19.85
CA PRO A 56 16.60 6.28 -19.28
C PRO A 56 17.43 5.69 -18.14
N VAL A 57 16.78 5.28 -17.05
CA VAL A 57 17.42 4.60 -15.91
C VAL A 57 16.61 3.39 -15.47
N ARG A 58 17.28 2.36 -14.92
CA ARG A 58 16.61 1.25 -14.24
C ARG A 58 16.34 1.65 -12.80
N LEU A 59 15.07 1.64 -12.42
CA LEU A 59 14.61 2.04 -11.10
C LEU A 59 14.14 0.81 -10.33
N ALA A 60 14.60 0.66 -9.09
CA ALA A 60 14.01 -0.27 -8.13
C ALA A 60 12.68 0.32 -7.63
N VAL A 61 11.60 -0.41 -7.84
CA VAL A 61 10.23 0.02 -7.54
C VAL A 61 9.81 -0.56 -6.20
N GLY A 62 9.44 0.33 -5.27
CA GLY A 62 8.97 -0.06 -3.94
C GLY A 62 7.58 -0.69 -3.97
N VAL A 63 7.33 -1.61 -3.04
CA VAL A 63 5.99 -2.15 -2.76
C VAL A 63 5.02 -0.99 -2.49
N GLY A 64 3.83 -1.05 -3.08
CA GLY A 64 2.84 0.03 -2.99
C GLY A 64 2.90 1.06 -4.12
N SER A 65 3.90 0.98 -4.99
CA SER A 65 3.92 1.78 -6.23
C SER A 65 2.79 1.35 -7.19
N LEU A 66 2.40 2.26 -8.07
CA LEU A 66 1.37 2.00 -9.09
C LEU A 66 1.93 2.12 -10.50
N ILE A 67 1.47 1.26 -11.40
CA ILE A 67 1.78 1.34 -12.83
C ILE A 67 0.48 1.31 -13.63
N SER A 68 0.27 2.26 -14.54
CA SER A 68 -0.96 2.34 -15.33
C SER A 68 -0.70 2.79 -16.77
N SER A 69 -1.57 2.37 -17.69
CA SER A 69 -1.64 2.94 -19.04
C SER A 69 -2.29 4.33 -19.04
N GLU A 70 -3.06 4.65 -18.00
CA GLU A 70 -3.68 5.95 -17.80
C GLU A 70 -2.77 6.90 -17.02
N LYS A 71 -2.88 8.20 -17.32
CA LYS A 71 -2.07 9.22 -16.66
C LYS A 71 -2.57 9.45 -15.22
N PRO A 72 -1.72 9.27 -14.18
CA PRO A 72 -2.12 9.45 -12.80
C PRO A 72 -2.29 10.92 -12.40
N PRO A 73 -3.07 11.21 -11.34
CA PRO A 73 -3.36 12.57 -10.88
C PRO A 73 -2.23 13.21 -10.06
N ILE A 74 -1.09 12.52 -9.89
CA ILE A 74 0.07 12.99 -9.13
C ILE A 74 1.36 12.84 -9.93
N ARG A 75 2.52 13.11 -9.33
CA ARG A 75 3.82 12.95 -9.99
C ARG A 75 4.05 11.50 -10.44
N TRP A 76 4.53 11.36 -11.67
CA TRP A 76 4.83 10.07 -12.31
C TRP A 76 6.11 10.10 -13.13
N LEU A 77 6.58 8.91 -13.50
CA LEU A 77 7.66 8.67 -14.47
C LEU A 77 7.13 7.82 -15.62
N GLN A 78 7.67 7.99 -16.83
CA GLN A 78 7.23 7.21 -17.98
C GLN A 78 8.10 5.97 -18.16
N ILE A 79 7.49 4.82 -18.40
CA ILE A 79 8.17 3.56 -18.70
C ILE A 79 8.78 3.59 -20.10
N THR A 80 10.01 3.08 -20.23
CA THR A 80 10.82 3.12 -21.47
C THR A 80 11.21 1.74 -22.00
N SER A 81 10.92 0.65 -21.28
CA SER A 81 11.12 -0.73 -21.73
C SER A 81 9.91 -1.59 -21.42
N HIS A 82 9.82 -2.75 -22.08
CA HIS A 82 8.90 -3.80 -21.68
C HIS A 82 9.52 -4.59 -20.51
N ASP A 83 8.83 -4.68 -19.39
CA ASP A 83 9.26 -5.39 -18.20
C ASP A 83 8.08 -6.19 -17.61
N TRP A 84 8.37 -7.09 -16.67
CA TRP A 84 7.36 -7.79 -15.86
C TRP A 84 7.54 -7.34 -14.41
N VAL A 85 6.43 -7.07 -13.73
CA VAL A 85 6.45 -6.66 -12.32
C VAL A 85 5.69 -7.65 -11.47
N ASP A 86 6.15 -7.83 -10.24
CA ASP A 86 5.38 -8.54 -9.23
C ASP A 86 4.32 -7.60 -8.70
N GLY A 87 3.11 -7.76 -9.21
CA GLY A 87 1.97 -6.90 -8.89
C GLY A 87 0.65 -7.54 -9.27
N CYS A 88 -0.43 -6.82 -9.00
CA CYS A 88 -1.78 -7.21 -9.39
C CYS A 88 -2.58 -5.99 -9.85
N PRO A 89 -3.49 -6.15 -10.83
CA PRO A 89 -4.38 -5.06 -11.23
C PRO A 89 -5.39 -4.80 -10.12
N SER A 90 -5.43 -3.57 -9.59
CA SER A 90 -6.46 -3.15 -8.63
C SER A 90 -7.81 -2.97 -9.32
N GLY A 91 -8.90 -2.92 -8.56
CA GLY A 91 -10.25 -2.65 -9.07
C GLY A 91 -10.93 -3.84 -9.77
N SER A 92 -10.41 -5.06 -9.64
CA SER A 92 -11.05 -6.26 -10.22
C SER A 92 -12.24 -6.76 -9.40
N LYS A 93 -12.34 -6.36 -8.14
CA LYS A 93 -13.47 -6.62 -7.24
C LYS A 93 -13.60 -5.50 -6.21
N GLU A 94 -14.72 -5.46 -5.50
CA GLU A 94 -14.91 -4.52 -4.40
C GLU A 94 -13.82 -4.70 -3.33
N PRO A 95 -13.23 -3.60 -2.83
CA PRO A 95 -12.31 -3.66 -1.69
C PRO A 95 -12.94 -4.30 -0.45
N ASN A 96 -12.15 -5.10 0.26
CA ASN A 96 -12.59 -5.81 1.46
C ASN A 96 -11.74 -5.42 2.68
N TYR A 97 -12.14 -4.33 3.34
CA TYR A 97 -11.50 -3.86 4.56
C TYR A 97 -12.48 -3.09 5.46
N HIS A 98 -12.14 -3.01 6.74
CA HIS A 98 -12.81 -2.22 7.75
C HIS A 98 -11.82 -1.33 8.47
N VAL A 99 -12.27 -0.17 8.94
CA VAL A 99 -11.47 0.78 9.69
C VAL A 99 -12.12 1.01 11.03
N ALA A 100 -11.32 1.02 12.09
CA ALA A 100 -11.80 1.35 13.42
C ALA A 100 -12.40 2.77 13.47
N ASP A 101 -13.66 2.88 13.89
CA ASP A 101 -14.37 4.17 14.03
C ASP A 101 -13.83 5.04 15.16
N SER A 102 -13.14 4.44 16.12
CA SER A 102 -12.61 5.08 17.32
C SER A 102 -11.47 4.24 17.90
N GLY A 103 -10.61 4.90 18.68
CA GLY A 103 -9.58 4.26 19.48
C GLY A 103 -9.50 4.89 20.86
N ASP A 104 -9.05 4.10 21.83
CA ASP A 104 -8.96 4.42 23.26
C ASP A 104 -7.52 4.40 23.78
N ILE A 105 -6.56 3.96 22.95
CA ILE A 105 -5.14 3.86 23.31
C ILE A 105 -4.30 4.64 22.33
N LYS A 106 -3.55 5.61 22.86
CA LYS A 106 -2.57 6.35 22.08
C LYS A 106 -1.20 5.68 22.19
N VAL A 107 -0.65 5.21 21.06
CA VAL A 107 0.66 4.55 21.00
C VAL A 107 1.56 5.29 20.03
N LYS A 108 2.79 5.55 20.46
CA LYS A 108 3.86 6.09 19.61
C LYS A 108 4.95 5.04 19.49
N GLY A 109 5.40 4.78 18.26
CA GLY A 109 6.32 3.69 18.03
C GLY A 109 6.69 3.48 16.57
N VAL A 110 7.24 2.31 16.29
CA VAL A 110 7.59 1.86 14.93
C VAL A 110 6.67 0.73 14.49
N ALA A 111 6.12 0.85 13.30
CA ALA A 111 5.34 -0.20 12.67
C ALA A 111 6.25 -1.34 12.19
N VAL A 112 5.86 -2.59 12.44
CA VAL A 112 6.62 -3.80 12.11
C VAL A 112 5.69 -4.80 11.44
N ALA A 113 5.98 -5.13 10.19
CA ALA A 113 5.23 -6.14 9.45
C ALA A 113 5.55 -7.53 10.02
N ILE A 114 4.50 -8.28 10.38
CA ILE A 114 4.59 -9.65 10.86
C ILE A 114 4.57 -10.62 9.67
N ASP A 115 3.78 -10.32 8.65
CA ASP A 115 3.76 -11.09 7.40
C ASP A 115 4.54 -10.36 6.29
N TYR A 116 5.62 -10.98 5.82
CA TYR A 116 6.45 -10.44 4.74
C TYR A 116 5.80 -10.59 3.36
N ARG A 117 4.70 -11.33 3.25
CA ARG A 117 3.97 -11.52 2.00
C ARG A 117 2.78 -10.60 1.85
N ASP A 118 2.46 -9.80 2.87
CA ASP A 118 1.33 -8.88 2.87
C ASP A 118 1.76 -7.48 2.41
N PRO A 119 1.45 -7.06 1.16
CA PRO A 119 1.91 -5.78 0.64
C PRO A 119 1.43 -4.57 1.46
N PRO A 120 0.16 -4.51 1.95
CA PRO A 120 -0.27 -3.45 2.84
C PRO A 120 0.58 -3.30 4.10
N SER A 121 0.95 -4.41 4.75
CA SER A 121 1.86 -4.39 5.91
C SER A 121 3.26 -3.92 5.54
N LEU A 122 3.80 -4.37 4.40
CA LEU A 122 5.11 -3.96 3.92
C LEU A 122 5.20 -2.45 3.64
N MET A 123 4.13 -1.84 3.12
CA MET A 123 4.11 -0.39 2.84
C MET A 123 4.25 0.47 4.10
N ALA A 124 3.71 -0.01 5.23
CA ALA A 124 3.83 0.69 6.51
C ALA A 124 5.03 0.21 7.36
N ASN A 125 5.74 -0.82 6.92
CA ASN A 125 6.84 -1.41 7.68
C ASN A 125 7.95 -0.39 7.96
N SER A 126 8.48 -0.41 9.19
CA SER A 126 9.48 0.53 9.70
C SER A 126 9.03 2.01 9.75
N MET A 127 7.77 2.32 9.49
CA MET A 127 7.26 3.67 9.65
C MET A 127 7.14 4.02 11.13
N ARG A 128 7.71 5.16 11.53
CA ARG A 128 7.45 5.76 12.83
C ARG A 128 6.14 6.53 12.78
N SER A 129 5.22 6.22 13.68
CA SER A 129 3.93 6.89 13.76
C SER A 129 3.46 6.99 15.21
N GLU A 130 2.57 7.94 15.42
CA GLU A 130 1.64 7.92 16.53
C GLU A 130 0.30 7.41 15.99
N ALA A 131 -0.38 6.54 16.74
CA ALA A 131 -1.66 5.94 16.34
C ALA A 131 -2.61 5.88 17.54
N MET A 132 -3.89 6.17 17.28
CA MET A 132 -4.97 5.90 18.22
C MET A 132 -5.58 4.53 17.88
N LEU A 133 -5.47 3.57 18.79
CA LEU A 133 -5.83 2.16 18.59
C LEU A 133 -6.98 1.75 19.49
N ARG A 134 -7.70 0.71 19.05
CA ARG A 134 -8.63 -0.03 19.91
C ARG A 134 -7.87 -0.94 20.86
N SER A 135 -8.29 -0.99 22.13
CA SER A 135 -7.73 -1.86 23.16
C SER A 135 -7.92 -3.35 22.90
N GLN A 136 -8.98 -3.71 22.16
CA GLN A 136 -9.28 -5.08 21.76
C GLN A 136 -9.38 -5.16 20.24
N THR A 137 -8.63 -6.09 19.68
CA THR A 137 -8.59 -6.37 18.23
C THR A 137 -8.75 -7.87 18.02
N GLU A 138 -9.55 -8.27 17.04
CA GLU A 138 -9.71 -9.67 16.64
C GLU A 138 -8.98 -9.93 15.32
N GLY A 139 -8.68 -11.21 15.03
CA GLY A 139 -7.98 -11.63 13.81
C GLY A 139 -6.48 -11.83 13.97
N GLN A 140 -5.85 -12.29 12.89
CA GLN A 140 -4.40 -12.53 12.84
C GLN A 140 -3.66 -11.21 12.60
N PRO A 141 -2.71 -10.79 13.44
CA PRO A 141 -1.95 -9.57 13.22
C PRO A 141 -1.06 -9.70 11.98
N LEU A 142 -1.17 -8.73 11.08
CA LEU A 142 -0.31 -8.59 9.90
C LEU A 142 0.74 -7.48 10.09
N LEU A 143 0.35 -6.44 10.82
CA LEU A 143 1.18 -5.28 11.15
C LEU A 143 0.94 -4.89 12.60
N VAL A 144 2.02 -4.67 13.36
CA VAL A 144 1.97 -4.15 14.73
C VAL A 144 2.73 -2.84 14.85
N ILE A 145 2.38 -2.00 15.82
CA ILE A 145 3.24 -0.93 16.31
C ILE A 145 3.95 -1.40 17.58
N VAL A 146 5.27 -1.25 17.62
CA VAL A 146 6.09 -1.48 18.81
C VAL A 146 6.24 -0.15 19.52
N ASP A 147 5.63 -0.04 20.70
CA ASP A 147 5.65 1.14 21.56
C ASP A 147 7.10 1.52 21.95
N ASP A 148 7.49 2.77 21.68
CA ASP A 148 8.84 3.28 21.95
C ASP A 148 9.19 3.26 23.47
N GLU A 149 8.20 3.38 24.36
CA GLU A 149 8.41 3.47 25.81
C GLU A 149 8.35 2.10 26.49
N THR A 150 7.36 1.28 26.11
CA THR A 150 7.07 0.01 26.82
C THR A 150 7.58 -1.22 26.09
N GLY A 151 7.92 -1.10 24.79
CA GLY A 151 8.21 -2.24 23.91
C GLY A 151 7.01 -3.14 23.64
N LYS A 152 5.82 -2.79 24.15
CA LYS A 152 4.59 -3.54 23.94
C LYS A 152 4.17 -3.43 22.48
N GLN A 153 3.67 -4.54 21.95
CA GLN A 153 3.17 -4.61 20.58
C GLN A 153 1.65 -4.44 20.57
N TRP A 154 1.18 -3.60 19.65
CA TRP A 154 -0.24 -3.36 19.45
C TRP A 154 -0.58 -3.56 17.97
N PRO A 155 -1.60 -4.34 17.61
CA PRO A 155 -1.97 -4.53 16.20
C PRO A 155 -2.42 -3.22 15.55
N LEU A 156 -1.77 -2.86 14.44
CA LEU A 156 -2.21 -1.78 13.54
C LEU A 156 -3.18 -2.31 12.49
N MET A 157 -2.97 -3.55 12.06
CA MET A 157 -3.80 -4.21 11.06
C MET A 157 -3.86 -5.71 11.34
N THR A 158 -5.06 -6.27 11.27
CA THR A 158 -5.31 -7.71 11.39
C THR A 158 -6.04 -8.23 10.15
N LEU A 159 -6.00 -9.55 9.93
CA LEU A 159 -6.82 -10.25 8.95
C LEU A 159 -7.87 -11.07 9.69
N ARG A 160 -9.15 -10.88 9.33
CA ARG A 160 -10.27 -11.64 9.89
C ARG A 160 -11.22 -12.03 8.76
N GLU A 161 -11.49 -13.32 8.62
CA GLU A 161 -12.49 -13.83 7.67
C GLU A 161 -12.27 -13.32 6.21
N GLY A 162 -11.00 -13.09 5.84
CA GLY A 162 -10.62 -12.59 4.52
C GLY A 162 -10.75 -11.07 4.33
N ALA A 163 -11.11 -10.31 5.37
CA ALA A 163 -11.13 -8.85 5.38
C ALA A 163 -9.96 -8.28 6.18
N TYR A 164 -9.41 -7.15 5.69
CA TYR A 164 -8.44 -6.38 6.45
C TYR A 164 -9.14 -5.54 7.52
N GLU A 165 -8.65 -5.61 8.75
CA GLU A 165 -9.14 -4.83 9.88
C GLU A 165 -8.08 -3.80 10.26
N ILE A 166 -8.30 -2.53 9.92
CA ILE A 166 -7.37 -1.43 10.23
C ILE A 166 -7.73 -0.88 11.61
N ASN A 167 -6.88 -1.18 12.59
CA ASN A 167 -7.13 -0.90 14.01
C ASN A 167 -6.75 0.52 14.42
N ALA A 168 -6.09 1.28 13.54
CA ALA A 168 -5.79 2.69 13.74
C ALA A 168 -6.98 3.58 13.35
N ALA A 169 -7.51 4.34 14.32
CA ALA A 169 -8.66 5.22 14.12
C ALA A 169 -8.29 6.55 13.42
N GLU A 170 -7.05 7.00 13.56
CA GLU A 170 -6.55 8.23 12.94
C GLU A 170 -5.05 8.19 12.66
N GLY A 171 -4.58 9.17 11.89
CA GLY A 171 -3.17 9.39 11.59
C GLY A 171 -2.70 8.81 10.25
N LYS A 172 -1.45 9.12 9.91
CA LYS A 172 -0.86 8.78 8.61
C LYS A 172 -0.80 7.27 8.35
N VAL A 173 -0.57 6.46 9.40
CA VAL A 173 -0.55 5.00 9.29
C VAL A 173 -1.90 4.45 8.86
N ARG A 174 -3.00 4.97 9.44
CA ARG A 174 -4.35 4.61 9.01
C ARG A 174 -4.56 4.96 7.55
N ASP A 175 -4.26 6.20 7.15
CA ASP A 175 -4.50 6.66 5.78
C ASP A 175 -3.77 5.80 4.75
N LEU A 176 -2.53 5.41 5.05
CA LEU A 176 -1.72 4.57 4.19
C LEU A 176 -2.23 3.12 4.15
N LEU A 177 -2.63 2.56 5.29
CA LEU A 177 -3.21 1.22 5.36
C LEU A 177 -4.56 1.15 4.64
N GLU A 178 -5.39 2.18 4.78
CA GLU A 178 -6.67 2.27 4.09
C GLU A 178 -6.47 2.31 2.58
N TYR A 179 -5.54 3.14 2.10
CA TYR A 179 -5.11 3.16 0.70
C TYR A 179 -4.63 1.78 0.24
N ALA A 180 -3.71 1.16 0.97
CA ALA A 180 -3.07 -0.09 0.57
C ALA A 180 -4.05 -1.29 0.58
N ALA A 181 -4.81 -1.44 1.67
CA ALA A 181 -5.81 -2.48 1.80
C ALA A 181 -6.90 -2.33 0.75
N SER A 182 -7.32 -1.09 0.41
CA SER A 182 -8.30 -0.86 -0.64
C SER A 182 -7.84 -1.45 -1.98
N LEU A 183 -6.59 -1.19 -2.36
CA LEU A 183 -6.07 -1.62 -3.65
C LEU A 183 -5.76 -3.11 -3.67
N TYR A 184 -5.07 -3.63 -2.65
CA TYR A 184 -4.65 -5.02 -2.65
C TYR A 184 -5.84 -5.99 -2.50
N SER A 185 -6.80 -5.68 -1.62
CA SER A 185 -8.00 -6.50 -1.48
C SER A 185 -8.92 -6.45 -2.71
N SER A 186 -8.73 -5.48 -3.62
CA SER A 186 -9.47 -5.38 -4.89
C SER A 186 -8.83 -6.16 -6.05
N CYS A 187 -7.68 -6.79 -5.84
CA CYS A 187 -7.00 -7.56 -6.88
C CYS A 187 -7.74 -8.87 -7.22
N PRO A 188 -7.61 -9.37 -8.47
CA PRO A 188 -8.13 -10.67 -8.87
C PRO A 188 -7.26 -11.72 -8.17
N SER A 189 -7.80 -12.28 -7.09
CA SER A 189 -7.12 -13.20 -6.17
C SER A 189 -6.00 -12.56 -5.32
N GLY A 190 -6.44 -11.88 -4.26
CA GLY A 190 -5.63 -11.50 -3.09
C GLY A 190 -6.36 -11.83 -1.78
N VAL A 191 -6.83 -13.08 -1.64
CA VAL A 191 -7.02 -13.91 -0.42
C VAL A 191 -7.05 -15.36 -0.90
#